data_AF-Q8TC57-F1
#
_entry.id   AF-Q8TC57-F1
#
_cell.length_a   1.000
_cell.length_b   1.000
_cell.length_c   1.000
_cell.angle_alpha   90.00
_cell.angle_beta   90.00
_cell.angle_gamma   90.00
#
_symmetry.space_group_name_H-M   'P 1'
#
loop_
_entity.id
_entity.type
_entity.pdbx_description
1 polymer ?
#
loop_
_entity_poly.entity_id
_entity_poly.type
_entity_poly.pdbx_seq_one_letter_code
_entity_poly.pdbx_strand_id
1 'polypeptide(L)'
;MHPGRTTGKGPSTHTQIDQQPPRLLIVHIALPSWADICTNLCEALQNFFSLACSLMGPSRMSLFSLYMVQDQHECILPFVQVKGNFARLQTCISELRMLQREGCFRSQGASLRLAVEDGLQQFKQYSRHVTTRAALTYTSLEITILTSQPGKEVVKQLEEGLKDTDLARVRRFQVVEVTKGILEHVDSASPVEDTSNDESSILGTDIDLQTIDNDIVSMEIFFKAWLHNSGTDQEQIHLLLSSQCFSNISRPRDNPMCLKCDLQERLLCPSLLAGTADGSLRMDDPKGDFITLYQMASQSSASHYKLQVIKALKSSGLCESLTYGLPFILRPTSCWQLDWDELETNQQHFHALCHSLLKREWLLLAKGEPPGPGHSQRIPASTFYVIMPSHSLTLLVKAVATRELMLPSTFPLLPEDPHDDSLKNVESMLDSLELEPTYNPLHVQSHLYSHLSSIYAKPQGRLHPHWESRAPRKHPCKTGQLQTNRARATVAPLPMTPVPGRASKMPAASKSSSDAFFLPSEWEKDPSRP
;
A
#
# COMPACT_ATOMS: atom_id res chain seq x y z
N MET A 1 -22.85 -23.67 -43.68
CA MET A 1 -23.00 -25.11 -43.37
C MET A 1 -21.61 -25.72 -43.23
N HIS A 2 -20.98 -25.58 -42.06
CA HIS A 2 -19.87 -26.42 -41.54
C HIS A 2 -19.63 -25.98 -40.07
N PRO A 3 -19.43 -26.91 -39.13
CA PRO A 3 -19.45 -26.62 -37.70
C PRO A 3 -18.14 -25.97 -37.24
N GLY A 4 -18.26 -24.97 -36.36
CA GLY A 4 -17.16 -24.21 -35.77
C GLY A 4 -16.36 -25.02 -34.76
N ARG A 5 -15.04 -25.00 -34.93
CA ARG A 5 -14.02 -25.64 -34.08
C ARG A 5 -13.87 -24.86 -32.76
N THR A 6 -14.15 -25.51 -31.64
CA THR A 6 -13.83 -25.00 -30.30
C THR A 6 -12.34 -25.23 -29.99
N THR A 7 -11.60 -24.15 -29.75
CA THR A 7 -10.26 -24.19 -29.17
C THR A 7 -10.37 -24.08 -27.65
N GLY A 8 -9.85 -25.09 -26.94
CA GLY A 8 -9.84 -25.14 -25.48
C GLY A 8 -9.01 -24.02 -24.87
N LYS A 9 -9.54 -23.40 -23.81
CA LYS A 9 -8.81 -22.48 -22.93
C LYS A 9 -7.84 -23.29 -22.07
N GLY A 10 -6.54 -23.04 -22.23
CA GLY A 10 -5.52 -23.43 -21.26
C GLY A 10 -5.67 -22.67 -19.93
N PRO A 11 -5.07 -23.16 -18.84
CA PRO A 11 -5.22 -22.58 -17.51
C PRO A 11 -4.63 -21.17 -17.47
N SER A 12 -5.44 -20.19 -17.07
CA SER A 12 -4.98 -18.83 -16.79
C SER A 12 -4.03 -18.84 -15.61
N THR A 13 -2.78 -18.42 -15.84
CA THR A 13 -1.80 -18.10 -14.79
C THR A 13 -2.41 -17.10 -13.82
N HIS A 14 -2.67 -17.54 -12.60
CA HIS A 14 -3.17 -16.71 -11.51
C HIS A 14 -2.11 -15.67 -11.14
N THR A 15 -2.39 -14.39 -11.40
CA THR A 15 -1.59 -13.26 -10.94
C THR A 15 -1.71 -13.13 -9.42
N GLN A 16 -0.71 -13.64 -8.70
CA GLN A 16 -0.52 -13.39 -7.27
C GLN A 16 0.02 -11.97 -7.14
N ILE A 17 -0.88 -10.98 -7.12
CA ILE A 17 -0.52 -9.60 -6.76
C ILE A 17 -0.11 -9.64 -5.30
N ASP A 18 1.11 -9.23 -4.97
CA ASP A 18 1.58 -9.10 -3.58
C ASP A 18 0.56 -8.30 -2.76
N GLN A 19 -0.26 -9.03 -2.01
CA GLN A 19 -1.31 -8.41 -1.21
C GLN A 19 -0.71 -8.01 0.11
N GLN A 20 -0.76 -6.71 0.40
CA GLN A 20 -0.46 -6.25 1.74
C GLN A 20 -1.36 -6.97 2.75
N PRO A 21 -0.78 -7.40 3.89
CA PRO A 21 -1.55 -8.06 4.93
C PRO A 21 -2.65 -7.12 5.44
N PRO A 22 -3.81 -7.67 5.84
CA PRO A 22 -4.84 -6.94 6.56
C PRO A 22 -4.26 -6.24 7.78
N ARG A 23 -4.82 -5.08 8.14
CA ARG A 23 -4.34 -4.27 9.26
C ARG A 23 -5.43 -4.14 10.33
N LEU A 24 -5.03 -4.38 11.58
CA LEU A 24 -5.84 -4.16 12.78
C LEU A 24 -5.24 -3.00 13.56
N LEU A 25 -6.00 -1.91 13.70
CA LEU A 25 -5.64 -0.80 14.57
C LEU A 25 -6.42 -0.92 15.89
N ILE A 26 -5.71 -0.86 17.01
CA ILE A 26 -6.29 -0.83 18.36
C ILE A 26 -5.92 0.53 18.97
N VAL A 27 -6.92 1.37 19.24
CA VAL A 27 -6.71 2.69 19.85
C VAL A 27 -6.94 2.58 21.35
N HIS A 28 -5.87 2.73 22.13
CA HIS A 28 -5.91 2.77 23.58
C HIS A 28 -6.23 4.18 24.08
N ILE A 29 -7.42 4.35 24.65
CA ILE A 29 -7.92 5.60 25.18
C ILE A 29 -7.53 5.73 26.65
N ALA A 30 -6.37 6.33 26.89
CA ALA A 30 -5.97 6.76 28.22
C ALA A 30 -6.44 8.20 28.49
N LEU A 31 -7.17 8.40 29.59
CA LEU A 31 -7.54 9.73 30.06
C LEU A 31 -6.48 10.25 31.06
N PRO A 32 -6.15 11.56 31.05
CA PRO A 32 -6.78 12.64 30.26
C PRO A 32 -6.17 12.87 28.86
N SER A 33 -5.10 12.16 28.48
CA SER A 33 -4.32 12.44 27.26
C SER A 33 -5.09 12.25 25.95
N TRP A 34 -6.16 11.45 25.94
CA TRP A 34 -7.02 11.28 24.78
C TRP A 34 -7.57 12.59 24.21
N ALA A 35 -7.92 13.57 25.07
CA ALA A 35 -8.49 14.84 24.63
C ALA A 35 -7.55 15.59 23.66
N ASP A 36 -6.24 15.47 23.88
CA ASP A 36 -5.21 16.13 23.08
C ASP A 36 -4.87 15.37 21.79
N ILE A 37 -5.09 14.05 21.78
CA ILE A 37 -4.69 13.15 20.67
C ILE A 37 -5.84 12.94 19.69
N CYS A 38 -7.08 12.89 20.19
CA CYS A 38 -8.27 12.51 19.44
C CYS A 38 -8.43 13.33 18.15
N THR A 39 -8.25 14.65 18.22
CA THR A 39 -8.41 15.55 17.07
C THR A 39 -7.39 15.23 15.97
N ASN A 40 -6.10 15.18 16.32
CA ASN A 40 -5.01 14.92 15.39
C ASN A 40 -5.12 13.51 14.78
N LEU A 41 -5.43 12.51 15.60
CA LEU A 41 -5.61 11.13 15.15
C LEU A 41 -6.78 11.00 14.17
N CYS A 42 -7.94 11.57 14.51
CA CYS A 42 -9.12 11.49 13.65
C CYS A 42 -8.89 12.22 12.33
N GLU A 43 -8.19 13.36 12.33
CA GLU A 43 -7.84 14.10 11.11
C GLU A 43 -6.84 13.34 10.25
N ALA A 44 -5.77 12.80 10.84
CA ALA A 44 -4.77 11.99 10.13
C ALA A 44 -5.39 10.73 9.51
N LEU A 45 -6.26 10.01 10.24
CA LEU A 45 -7.01 8.86 9.71
C LEU A 45 -7.94 9.27 8.56
N GLN A 46 -8.66 10.39 8.71
CA GLN A 46 -9.54 10.90 7.67
C GLN A 46 -8.77 11.24 6.38
N ASN A 47 -7.64 11.92 6.52
CA ASN A 47 -6.74 12.25 5.40
C ASN A 47 -6.19 10.98 4.75
N PHE A 48 -5.68 10.04 5.56
CA PHE A 48 -5.20 8.74 5.09
C PHE A 48 -6.27 7.95 4.31
N PHE A 49 -7.48 7.78 4.86
CA PHE A 49 -8.52 7.02 4.18
C PHE A 49 -9.06 7.73 2.93
N SER A 50 -9.05 9.06 2.91
CA SER A 50 -9.42 9.82 1.69
C SER A 50 -8.47 9.49 0.55
N LEU A 51 -7.18 9.31 0.86
CA LEU A 51 -6.14 8.91 -0.08
C LEU A 51 -6.26 7.43 -0.45
N ALA A 52 -6.25 6.54 0.54
CA ALA A 52 -6.25 5.09 0.34
C ALA A 52 -7.48 4.57 -0.41
N CYS A 53 -8.65 5.18 -0.20
CA CYS A 53 -9.88 4.82 -0.92
C CYS A 53 -9.90 5.35 -2.35
N SER A 54 -9.20 6.45 -2.64
CA SER A 54 -9.18 7.12 -3.95
C SER A 54 -8.18 6.57 -4.94
N LEU A 55 -7.21 5.77 -4.48
CA LEU A 55 -6.19 5.19 -5.35
C LEU A 55 -6.80 4.21 -6.37
N MET A 56 -6.56 4.51 -7.64
CA MET A 56 -6.87 3.65 -8.78
C MET A 56 -5.97 2.41 -8.81
N GLY A 57 -6.45 1.32 -9.42
CA GLY A 57 -5.75 0.03 -9.44
C GLY A 57 -6.06 -0.88 -8.24
N PRO A 58 -5.27 -1.94 -8.01
CA PRO A 58 -5.39 -2.81 -6.84
C PRO A 58 -5.28 -2.02 -5.53
N SER A 59 -6.03 -2.41 -4.52
CA SER A 59 -5.97 -1.73 -3.23
C SER A 59 -4.62 -1.98 -2.56
N ARG A 60 -3.90 -0.89 -2.24
CA ARG A 60 -2.61 -0.96 -1.53
C ARG A 60 -2.77 -1.33 -0.05
N MET A 61 -3.96 -1.17 0.51
CA MET A 61 -4.32 -1.62 1.85
C MET A 61 -5.68 -2.30 1.76
N SER A 62 -5.68 -3.62 1.67
CA SER A 62 -6.87 -4.36 1.24
C SER A 62 -7.96 -4.40 2.30
N LEU A 63 -7.61 -4.69 3.56
CA LEU A 63 -8.53 -4.88 4.68
C LEU A 63 -8.10 -4.11 5.91
N PHE A 64 -9.08 -3.55 6.62
CA PHE A 64 -8.87 -2.78 7.84
C PHE A 64 -9.93 -3.10 8.89
N SER A 65 -9.49 -3.20 10.15
CA SER A 65 -10.33 -3.31 11.34
C SER A 65 -9.87 -2.30 12.39
N LEU A 66 -10.80 -1.79 13.18
CA LEU A 66 -10.54 -0.81 14.23
C LEU A 66 -11.22 -1.22 15.54
N TYR A 67 -10.41 -1.31 16.57
CA TYR A 67 -10.81 -1.54 17.94
C TYR A 67 -10.46 -0.33 18.79
N MET A 68 -11.24 -0.15 19.84
CA MET A 68 -10.98 0.81 20.89
C MET A 68 -10.83 0.07 22.20
N VAL A 69 -9.92 0.54 23.05
CA VAL A 69 -9.74 0.02 24.40
C VAL A 69 -9.76 1.19 25.39
N GLN A 70 -10.68 1.12 26.35
CA GLN A 70 -10.76 2.02 27.50
C GLN A 70 -10.85 1.15 28.77
N ASP A 71 -12.00 1.12 29.45
CA ASP A 71 -12.28 0.09 30.48
C ASP A 71 -12.51 -1.27 29.86
N GLN A 72 -13.19 -1.29 28.71
CA GLN A 72 -13.51 -2.48 27.94
C GLN A 72 -12.94 -2.32 26.53
N HIS A 73 -12.79 -3.44 25.83
CA HIS A 73 -12.51 -3.42 24.41
C HIS A 73 -13.83 -3.36 23.63
N GLU A 74 -13.88 -2.56 22.57
CA GLU A 74 -15.02 -2.47 21.66
C GLU A 74 -14.52 -2.53 20.22
N CYS A 75 -15.15 -3.36 19.40
CA CYS A 75 -14.92 -3.39 17.96
C CYS A 75 -15.77 -2.30 17.31
N ILE A 76 -15.14 -1.17 16.94
CA ILE A 76 -15.83 -0.06 16.26
C ILE A 76 -16.06 -0.41 14.78
N LEU A 77 -15.07 -1.06 14.16
CA LEU A 77 -15.15 -1.47 12.77
C LEU A 77 -14.57 -2.88 12.62
N PRO A 78 -15.39 -3.91 12.33
CA PRO A 78 -14.86 -5.21 11.96
C PRO A 78 -14.12 -5.13 10.61
N PHE A 79 -13.32 -6.14 10.27
CA PHE A 79 -12.62 -6.17 8.99
C PHE A 79 -13.51 -5.83 7.78
N VAL A 80 -13.19 -4.73 7.12
CA VAL A 80 -13.82 -4.27 5.87
C VAL A 80 -12.77 -4.01 4.80
N GLN A 81 -13.19 -4.12 3.54
CA GLN A 81 -12.36 -3.69 2.42
C GLN A 81 -12.17 -2.18 2.47
N VAL A 82 -10.95 -1.66 2.41
CA VAL A 82 -10.74 -0.20 2.45
C VAL A 82 -11.31 0.43 1.17
N LYS A 83 -10.97 -0.14 0.02
CA LYS A 83 -11.48 0.32 -1.27
C LYS A 83 -13.00 0.17 -1.34
N GLY A 84 -13.69 1.28 -1.63
CA GLY A 84 -15.15 1.33 -1.76
C GLY A 84 -15.92 1.53 -0.45
N ASN A 85 -15.28 1.51 0.73
CA ASN A 85 -15.97 1.68 2.02
C ASN A 85 -15.66 3.01 2.73
N PHE A 86 -15.28 4.06 1.98
CA PHE A 86 -14.92 5.36 2.56
C PHE A 86 -15.99 5.91 3.51
N ALA A 87 -17.28 5.85 3.14
CA ALA A 87 -18.37 6.33 3.99
C ALA A 87 -18.42 5.60 5.36
N ARG A 88 -18.22 4.28 5.37
CA ARG A 88 -18.20 3.47 6.60
C ARG A 88 -16.96 3.79 7.45
N LEU A 89 -15.81 3.98 6.82
CA LEU A 89 -14.58 4.42 7.50
C LEU A 89 -14.77 5.81 8.13
N GLN A 90 -15.39 6.75 7.42
CA GLN A 90 -15.72 8.07 7.94
C GLN A 90 -16.69 8.02 9.14
N THR A 91 -17.71 7.15 9.10
CA THR A 91 -18.60 6.94 10.25
C THR A 91 -17.82 6.45 11.46
N CYS A 92 -16.94 5.46 11.29
CA CYS A 92 -16.10 4.94 12.36
C CYS A 92 -15.16 6.01 12.97
N ILE A 93 -14.56 6.87 12.14
CA ILE A 93 -13.75 8.00 12.62
C ILE A 93 -14.61 9.03 13.37
N SER A 94 -15.84 9.25 12.91
CA SER A 94 -16.79 10.14 13.59
C SER A 94 -17.20 9.57 14.94
N GLU A 95 -17.40 8.26 15.06
CA GLU A 95 -17.64 7.57 16.33
C GLU A 95 -16.46 7.75 17.28
N LEU A 96 -15.22 7.52 16.83
CA LEU A 96 -14.01 7.79 17.62
C LEU A 96 -13.96 9.24 18.14
N ARG A 97 -14.33 10.21 17.30
CA ARG A 97 -14.31 11.64 17.65
C ARG A 97 -15.34 12.01 18.72
N MET A 98 -16.45 11.27 18.79
CA MET A 98 -17.56 11.51 19.72
C MET A 98 -17.37 10.86 21.10
N LEU A 99 -16.30 10.08 21.28
CA LEU A 99 -16.02 9.39 22.54
C LEU A 99 -15.78 10.39 23.69
N GLN A 100 -16.25 10.01 24.88
CA GLN A 100 -16.17 10.85 26.07
C GLN A 100 -14.72 11.20 26.39
N ARG A 101 -14.43 12.50 26.43
CA ARG A 101 -13.11 13.07 26.74
C ARG A 101 -12.84 13.17 28.24
N GLU A 102 -13.87 12.92 29.06
CA GLU A 102 -13.88 13.15 30.49
C GLU A 102 -14.26 11.85 31.22
N GLY A 103 -13.51 11.51 32.26
CA GLY A 103 -13.64 10.27 33.03
C GLY A 103 -12.33 9.91 33.72
N CYS A 104 -12.39 9.03 34.72
CA CYS A 104 -11.21 8.41 35.32
C CYS A 104 -11.36 6.90 35.17
N PHE A 105 -10.53 6.33 34.32
CA PHE A 105 -10.53 4.91 34.02
C PHE A 105 -9.24 4.30 34.55
N ARG A 106 -9.34 3.18 35.25
CA ARG A 106 -8.15 2.48 35.74
C ARG A 106 -7.57 1.67 34.59
N SER A 107 -6.26 1.81 34.39
CA SER A 107 -5.49 1.02 33.42
C SER A 107 -5.77 -0.47 33.61
N GLN A 108 -6.29 -1.13 32.57
CA GLN A 108 -6.59 -2.55 32.56
C GLN A 108 -5.85 -3.21 31.40
N GLY A 109 -4.61 -3.65 31.65
CA GLY A 109 -3.82 -4.41 30.66
C GLY A 109 -4.57 -5.63 30.10
N ALA A 110 -5.53 -6.18 30.85
CA ALA A 110 -6.44 -7.22 30.38
C ALA A 110 -7.28 -6.81 29.16
N SER A 111 -7.74 -5.56 29.08
CA SER A 111 -8.60 -5.11 27.99
C SER A 111 -7.85 -4.99 26.66
N LEU A 112 -6.55 -4.64 26.70
CA LEU A 112 -5.69 -4.64 25.50
C LEU A 112 -5.49 -6.05 24.95
N ARG A 113 -5.15 -6.99 25.84
CA ARG A 113 -5.04 -8.41 25.49
C ARG A 113 -6.32 -8.94 24.82
N LEU A 114 -7.48 -8.68 25.43
CA LEU A 114 -8.76 -9.13 24.90
C LEU A 114 -9.08 -8.53 23.52
N ALA A 115 -8.72 -7.27 23.27
CA ALA A 115 -8.89 -6.65 21.96
C ALA A 115 -8.04 -7.35 20.88
N VAL A 116 -6.81 -7.73 21.22
CA VAL A 116 -5.91 -8.48 20.32
C VAL A 116 -6.49 -9.88 20.04
N GLU A 117 -6.90 -10.60 21.08
CA GLU A 117 -7.51 -11.93 20.95
C GLU A 117 -8.79 -11.91 20.10
N ASP A 118 -9.69 -10.96 20.35
CA ASP A 118 -10.94 -10.81 19.57
C ASP A 118 -10.65 -10.42 18.11
N GLY A 119 -9.72 -9.50 17.87
CA GLY A 119 -9.29 -9.13 16.52
C GLY A 119 -8.68 -10.31 15.74
N LEU A 120 -7.87 -11.14 16.42
CA LEU A 120 -7.32 -12.38 15.84
C LEU A 120 -8.42 -13.40 15.52
N GLN A 121 -9.38 -13.56 16.42
CA GLN A 121 -10.53 -14.44 16.21
C GLN A 121 -11.38 -13.97 15.02
N GLN A 122 -11.65 -12.66 14.93
CA GLN A 122 -12.39 -12.05 13.83
C GLN A 122 -11.65 -12.26 12.50
N PHE A 123 -10.32 -12.11 12.48
CA PHE A 123 -9.51 -12.40 11.29
C PHE A 123 -9.53 -13.89 10.90
N LYS A 124 -9.46 -14.80 11.88
CA LYS A 124 -9.59 -16.25 11.64
C LYS A 124 -10.96 -16.61 11.04
N GLN A 125 -12.04 -15.96 11.49
CA GLN A 125 -13.37 -16.14 10.91
C GLN A 125 -13.47 -15.54 9.51
N TYR A 126 -12.99 -14.31 9.32
CA TYR A 126 -13.01 -13.61 8.03
C TYR A 126 -12.26 -14.40 6.95
N SER A 127 -11.03 -14.83 7.25
CA SER A 127 -10.21 -15.63 6.33
C SER A 127 -10.92 -16.91 5.90
N ARG A 128 -11.56 -17.64 6.82
CA ARG A 128 -12.33 -18.85 6.50
C ARG A 128 -13.52 -18.60 5.57
N HIS A 129 -14.20 -17.46 5.68
CA HIS A 129 -15.37 -17.15 4.86
C HIS A 129 -15.03 -16.59 3.47
N VAL A 130 -13.92 -15.86 3.34
CA VAL A 130 -13.55 -15.21 2.06
C VAL A 130 -12.85 -16.16 1.08
N THR A 131 -12.12 -17.15 1.57
CA THR A 131 -11.43 -18.14 0.70
C THR A 131 -12.38 -18.85 -0.27
N THR A 132 -13.69 -18.88 0.00
CA THR A 132 -14.69 -19.54 -0.85
C THR A 132 -15.13 -18.72 -2.08
N ARG A 133 -14.85 -17.41 -2.16
CA ARG A 133 -15.42 -16.55 -3.24
C ARG A 133 -14.43 -15.75 -4.08
N ALA A 134 -13.18 -15.60 -3.65
CA ALA A 134 -12.12 -15.00 -4.44
C ALA A 134 -10.79 -15.54 -3.95
N ALA A 135 -9.83 -15.73 -4.88
CA ALA A 135 -8.51 -16.36 -4.68
C ALA A 135 -7.54 -15.59 -3.76
N LEU A 136 -8.05 -14.85 -2.76
CA LEU A 136 -7.25 -14.07 -1.83
C LEU A 136 -7.03 -14.88 -0.55
N THR A 137 -5.83 -15.44 -0.43
CA THR A 137 -5.40 -16.14 0.79
C THR A 137 -4.62 -15.17 1.66
N TYR A 138 -5.33 -14.45 2.55
CA TYR A 138 -4.67 -13.70 3.60
C TYR A 138 -4.10 -14.69 4.63
N THR A 139 -2.78 -14.90 4.57
CA THR A 139 -2.07 -15.82 5.46
C THR A 139 -1.65 -15.15 6.77
N SER A 140 -1.49 -13.82 6.76
CA SER A 140 -0.99 -13.06 7.90
C SER A 140 -1.78 -11.77 8.16
N LEU A 141 -1.61 -11.21 9.36
CA LEU A 141 -2.22 -9.98 9.87
C LEU A 141 -1.13 -9.05 10.44
N GLU A 142 -1.29 -7.74 10.30
CA GLU A 142 -0.49 -6.75 11.05
C GLU A 142 -1.36 -6.05 12.10
N ILE A 143 -0.83 -5.97 13.33
CA ILE A 143 -1.53 -5.37 14.48
C ILE A 143 -0.74 -4.15 14.96
N THR A 144 -1.43 -3.02 15.08
CA THR A 144 -0.89 -1.78 15.62
C THR A 144 -1.71 -1.35 16.82
N ILE A 145 -1.07 -1.15 17.96
CA ILE A 145 -1.67 -0.54 19.15
C ILE A 145 -1.18 0.90 19.24
N LEU A 146 -2.09 1.86 19.13
CA LEU A 146 -1.78 3.28 19.32
C LEU A 146 -2.16 3.67 20.75
N THR A 147 -1.20 4.22 21.50
CA THR A 147 -1.36 4.55 22.92
C THR A 147 -0.64 5.84 23.29
N SER A 148 -1.09 6.48 24.36
CA SER A 148 -0.42 7.62 24.99
C SER A 148 0.19 7.28 26.34
N GLN A 149 0.13 6.01 26.75
CA GLN A 149 0.84 5.48 27.90
C GLN A 149 2.30 5.17 27.50
N PRO A 150 3.22 5.11 28.47
CA PRO A 150 4.61 4.72 28.20
C PRO A 150 4.67 3.39 27.44
N GLY A 151 5.21 3.40 26.23
CA GLY A 151 5.12 2.28 25.31
C GLY A 151 5.79 1.02 25.83
N LYS A 152 6.91 1.15 26.55
CA LYS A 152 7.60 0.03 27.22
C LYS A 152 6.71 -0.71 28.22
N GLU A 153 5.88 0.00 28.98
CA GLU A 153 4.96 -0.60 29.94
C GLU A 153 3.82 -1.33 29.21
N VAL A 154 3.32 -0.76 28.12
CA VAL A 154 2.29 -1.40 27.29
C VAL A 154 2.83 -2.67 26.62
N VAL A 155 4.06 -2.65 26.10
CA VAL A 155 4.75 -3.83 25.55
C VAL A 155 4.84 -4.93 26.61
N LYS A 156 5.34 -4.61 27.81
CA LYS A 156 5.43 -5.56 28.91
C LYS A 156 4.07 -6.18 29.27
N GLN A 157 3.02 -5.36 29.36
CA GLN A 157 1.66 -5.85 29.64
C GLN A 157 1.13 -6.79 28.55
N LEU A 158 1.46 -6.53 27.29
CA LEU A 158 1.06 -7.37 26.16
C LEU A 158 1.86 -8.67 26.13
N GLU A 159 3.17 -8.62 26.36
CA GLU A 159 4.03 -9.81 26.49
C GLU A 159 3.54 -10.72 27.61
N GLU A 160 3.18 -10.13 28.76
CA GLU A 160 2.62 -10.87 29.89
C GLU A 160 1.23 -11.42 29.61
N GLY A 161 0.37 -10.61 28.97
CA GLY A 161 -1.01 -10.97 28.69
C GLY A 161 -1.16 -12.02 27.58
N LEU A 162 -0.26 -12.05 26.59
CA LEU A 162 -0.40 -12.85 25.37
C LEU A 162 0.49 -14.10 25.32
N LYS A 163 1.18 -14.46 26.42
CA LYS A 163 2.07 -15.65 26.47
C LYS A 163 1.42 -16.93 25.94
N ASP A 164 0.13 -17.11 26.21
CA ASP A 164 -0.65 -18.29 25.81
C ASP A 164 -1.46 -18.09 24.51
N THR A 165 -1.29 -16.95 23.82
CA THR A 165 -2.04 -16.61 22.61
C THR A 165 -1.29 -17.05 21.36
N ASP A 166 -1.99 -17.73 20.45
CA ASP A 166 -1.45 -18.10 19.14
C ASP A 166 -1.32 -16.87 18.22
N LEU A 167 -0.10 -16.32 18.17
CA LEU A 167 0.31 -15.21 17.31
C LEU A 167 0.91 -15.65 15.97
N ALA A 168 0.85 -16.94 15.58
CA ALA A 168 1.53 -17.45 14.39
C ALA A 168 1.10 -16.79 13.06
N ARG A 169 -0.09 -16.17 13.03
CA ARG A 169 -0.60 -15.40 11.87
C ARG A 169 -0.25 -13.92 11.93
N VAL A 170 0.36 -13.42 12.99
CA VAL A 170 0.74 -12.01 13.12
C VAL A 170 2.10 -11.84 12.45
N ARG A 171 2.13 -11.16 11.29
CA ARG A 171 3.38 -10.85 10.59
C ARG A 171 4.15 -9.75 11.31
N ARG A 172 3.42 -8.76 11.84
CA ARG A 172 3.98 -7.63 12.57
C ARG A 172 3.06 -7.25 13.71
N PHE A 173 3.64 -7.08 14.88
CA PHE A 173 2.97 -6.55 16.04
C PHE A 173 3.73 -5.31 16.52
N GLN A 174 3.05 -4.17 16.53
CA GLN A 174 3.65 -2.89 16.88
C GLN A 174 2.85 -2.14 17.94
N VAL A 175 3.55 -1.52 18.89
CA VAL A 175 3.03 -0.51 19.80
C VAL A 175 3.56 0.85 19.36
N VAL A 176 2.65 1.82 19.25
CA VAL A 176 2.94 3.19 18.82
C VAL A 176 2.56 4.14 19.95
N GLU A 177 3.58 4.68 20.60
CA GLU A 177 3.44 5.68 21.65
C GLU A 177 3.31 7.08 21.03
N VAL A 178 2.24 7.79 21.37
CA VAL A 178 1.98 9.16 20.96
C VAL A 178 2.47 10.12 22.03
N THR A 179 3.57 10.81 21.75
CA THR A 179 4.21 11.76 22.66
C THR A 179 3.71 13.17 22.43
N LYS A 180 3.58 13.97 23.49
CA LYS A 180 3.38 15.43 23.34
C LYS A 180 4.73 16.02 22.93
N GLY A 181 4.79 16.68 21.78
CA GLY A 181 6.02 17.22 21.15
C GLY A 181 6.70 18.35 21.93
N ILE A 182 7.23 18.04 23.12
CA ILE A 182 8.08 18.91 23.93
C ILE A 182 9.27 18.07 24.38
N LEU A 183 10.20 17.82 23.46
CA LEU A 183 11.60 17.70 23.83
C LEU A 183 12.30 18.89 23.18
N GLU A 184 12.34 20.00 23.93
CA GLU A 184 13.25 21.09 23.63
C GLU A 184 14.66 20.50 23.45
N HIS A 185 15.31 20.97 22.40
CA HIS A 185 16.69 20.68 22.03
C HIS A 185 17.62 21.06 23.19
N VAL A 186 17.78 20.15 24.15
CA VAL A 186 18.83 20.22 25.16
C VAL A 186 19.96 19.34 24.64
N ASP A 187 20.96 20.00 24.07
CA ASP A 187 22.32 19.49 23.92
C ASP A 187 22.74 18.79 25.21
N SER A 188 22.68 17.46 25.27
CA SER A 188 23.30 16.68 26.34
C SER A 188 23.38 15.19 26.00
N ALA A 189 24.63 14.79 25.75
CA ALA A 189 25.23 13.47 25.93
C ALA A 189 24.88 12.37 24.91
N SER A 190 25.97 11.82 24.37
CA SER A 190 26.12 10.62 23.53
C SER A 190 25.11 9.50 23.81
N PRO A 191 24.76 8.66 22.81
CA PRO A 191 24.12 7.39 23.08
C PRO A 191 25.12 6.54 23.86
N VAL A 192 24.99 6.53 25.18
CA VAL A 192 25.56 5.46 25.97
C VAL A 192 24.78 4.23 25.56
N GLU A 193 25.49 3.28 24.95
CA GLU A 193 24.99 1.93 24.75
C GLU A 193 24.48 1.44 26.10
N ASP A 194 23.15 1.44 26.27
CA ASP A 194 22.49 0.71 27.35
C ASP A 194 22.68 -0.78 27.04
N THR A 195 23.86 -1.23 27.44
CA THR A 195 24.25 -2.62 27.59
C THR A 195 23.47 -3.12 28.80
N SER A 196 22.22 -3.53 28.63
CA SER A 196 21.49 -4.16 29.72
C SER A 196 20.45 -5.17 29.23
N ASN A 197 20.84 -6.43 29.42
CA ASN A 197 20.08 -7.67 29.48
C ASN A 197 19.34 -8.16 28.22
N ASP A 198 19.93 -9.21 27.65
CA ASP A 198 19.23 -10.46 27.33
C ASP A 198 18.06 -10.71 28.30
N GLU A 199 16.85 -10.35 27.92
CA GLU A 199 15.65 -11.05 28.37
C GLU A 199 14.90 -11.48 27.12
N SER A 200 14.99 -12.78 26.85
CA SER A 200 14.24 -13.52 25.83
C SER A 200 12.84 -12.94 25.63
N SER A 201 12.52 -12.42 24.44
CA SER A 201 11.15 -12.10 24.04
C SER A 201 10.27 -13.30 24.37
N ILE A 202 9.37 -13.13 25.35
CA ILE A 202 8.57 -14.23 25.90
C ILE A 202 7.55 -14.70 24.86
N LEU A 203 7.14 -13.78 23.98
CA LEU A 203 6.37 -14.06 22.79
C LEU A 203 7.36 -14.41 21.67
N GLY A 204 7.16 -15.55 20.99
CA GLY A 204 7.91 -15.88 19.76
C GLY A 204 7.67 -14.89 18.60
N THR A 205 7.02 -13.75 18.86
CA THR A 205 6.79 -12.63 17.96
C THR A 205 7.26 -11.38 18.70
N ASP A 206 8.25 -10.69 18.13
CA ASP A 206 8.77 -9.45 18.69
C ASP A 206 7.73 -8.32 18.57
N ILE A 207 7.55 -7.53 19.65
CA ILE A 207 6.66 -6.36 19.65
C ILE A 207 7.51 -5.12 19.38
N ASP A 208 7.39 -4.61 18.16
CA ASP A 208 8.08 -3.39 17.73
C ASP A 208 7.50 -2.17 18.48
N LEU A 209 8.36 -1.36 19.09
CA LEU A 209 7.96 -0.13 19.78
C LEU A 209 8.42 1.10 19.00
N GLN A 210 7.46 1.93 18.58
CA GLN A 210 7.71 3.18 17.89
C GLN A 210 7.09 4.36 18.65
N THR A 211 7.77 5.50 18.64
CA THR A 211 7.24 6.78 19.16
C THR A 211 6.86 7.69 18.00
N ILE A 212 5.75 8.40 18.09
CA ILE A 212 5.32 9.43 17.15
C ILE A 212 4.87 10.68 17.89
N ASP A 213 5.14 11.85 17.32
CA ASP A 213 4.67 13.11 17.88
C ASP A 213 3.16 13.28 17.69
N ASN A 214 2.53 13.95 18.67
CA ASN A 214 1.12 14.29 18.64
C ASN A 214 0.84 15.47 17.69
N ASP A 215 1.12 15.29 16.40
CA ASP A 215 0.77 16.20 15.34
C ASP A 215 0.22 15.44 14.12
N ILE A 216 -0.54 16.14 13.29
CA ILE A 216 -1.23 15.53 12.13
C ILE A 216 -0.21 14.98 11.13
N VAL A 217 0.92 15.65 10.92
CA VAL A 217 1.91 15.29 9.90
C VAL A 217 2.64 14.00 10.29
N SER A 218 3.09 13.87 11.54
CA SER A 218 3.73 12.65 12.05
C SER A 218 2.79 11.45 11.99
N MET A 219 1.53 11.62 12.41
CA MET A 219 0.51 10.57 12.31
C MET A 219 0.20 10.21 10.85
N GLU A 220 0.12 11.20 9.96
CA GLU A 220 -0.06 10.95 8.52
C GLU A 220 1.11 10.17 7.92
N ILE A 221 2.36 10.52 8.25
CA ILE A 221 3.55 9.80 7.79
C ILE A 221 3.48 8.34 8.25
N PHE A 222 3.13 8.12 9.51
CA PHE A 222 2.94 6.80 10.07
C PHE A 222 1.88 5.99 9.29
N PHE A 223 0.66 6.52 9.11
CA PHE A 223 -0.38 5.80 8.37
C PHE A 223 -0.05 5.64 6.89
N LYS A 224 0.56 6.63 6.24
CA LYS A 224 0.99 6.52 4.82
C LYS A 224 2.01 5.40 4.62
N ALA A 225 2.78 5.03 5.65
CA ALA A 225 3.66 3.88 5.57
C ALA A 225 2.91 2.58 5.22
N TRP A 226 1.62 2.49 5.57
CA TRP A 226 0.74 1.37 5.22
C TRP A 226 0.40 1.31 3.72
N LEU A 227 0.79 2.29 2.90
CA LEU A 227 0.61 2.25 1.44
C LEU A 227 1.85 1.74 0.71
N HIS A 228 3.00 1.59 1.39
CA HIS A 228 4.23 1.06 0.81
C HIS A 228 4.22 -0.47 0.79
N ASN A 229 4.58 -1.09 -0.33
CA ASN A 229 4.83 -2.53 -0.35
C ASN A 229 6.12 -2.81 0.45
N SER A 230 5.96 -3.21 1.71
CA SER A 230 7.05 -3.55 2.62
C SER A 230 7.34 -5.06 2.64
N GLY A 231 6.89 -5.79 1.62
CA GLY A 231 7.23 -7.21 1.48
C GLY A 231 8.74 -7.38 1.33
N THR A 232 9.37 -8.04 2.30
CA THR A 232 10.76 -8.51 2.25
C THR A 232 10.82 -9.96 1.74
N ASP A 233 9.77 -10.43 1.09
CA ASP A 233 9.65 -11.84 0.71
C ASP A 233 10.41 -12.15 -0.58
N GLN A 234 10.65 -11.16 -1.44
CA GLN A 234 11.39 -11.30 -2.69
C GLN A 234 12.13 -10.00 -3.05
N GLU A 235 13.29 -10.12 -3.66
CA GLU A 235 13.96 -8.99 -4.31
C GLU A 235 13.17 -8.49 -5.53
N GLN A 236 13.09 -7.17 -5.70
CA GLN A 236 12.20 -6.57 -6.70
C GLN A 236 12.92 -6.25 -8.02
N ILE A 237 14.19 -5.83 -7.94
CA ILE A 237 14.98 -5.39 -9.10
C ILE A 237 16.39 -5.96 -9.03
N HIS A 238 16.88 -6.45 -10.17
CA HIS A 238 18.28 -6.81 -10.35
C HIS A 238 19.00 -5.74 -11.19
N LEU A 239 19.99 -5.07 -10.58
CA LEU A 239 20.85 -4.13 -11.28
C LEU A 239 22.11 -4.87 -11.77
N LEU A 240 22.25 -5.00 -13.08
CA LEU A 240 23.33 -5.75 -13.72
C LEU A 240 24.43 -4.80 -14.21
N LEU A 241 25.63 -4.95 -13.66
CA LEU A 241 26.82 -4.22 -14.06
C LEU A 241 27.63 -5.08 -15.04
N SER A 242 27.65 -4.67 -16.31
CA SER A 242 28.43 -5.37 -17.35
C SER A 242 29.93 -5.23 -17.14
N SER A 243 30.66 -6.36 -17.12
CA SER A 243 32.14 -6.38 -17.21
C SER A 243 32.65 -6.16 -18.65
N GLN A 244 31.77 -6.07 -19.65
CA GLN A 244 32.14 -6.07 -21.07
C GLN A 244 32.66 -4.70 -21.55
N CYS A 245 33.89 -4.38 -21.17
CA CYS A 245 34.68 -3.34 -21.81
C CYS A 245 35.21 -3.88 -23.14
N PHE A 246 34.54 -3.57 -24.25
CA PHE A 246 35.04 -3.40 -25.63
C PHE A 246 36.16 -4.32 -26.19
N SER A 247 36.33 -5.55 -25.70
CA SER A 247 37.27 -6.50 -26.30
C SER A 247 36.50 -7.57 -27.08
N ASN A 248 36.67 -7.57 -28.40
CA ASN A 248 36.18 -8.58 -29.34
C ASN A 248 36.88 -9.95 -29.16
N ILE A 249 37.21 -10.33 -27.93
CA ILE A 249 37.82 -11.61 -27.61
C ILE A 249 36.86 -12.31 -26.65
N SER A 250 36.06 -13.21 -27.21
CA SER A 250 35.17 -14.12 -26.52
C SER A 250 35.93 -14.90 -25.43
N ARG A 251 35.93 -14.41 -24.20
CA ARG A 251 36.11 -15.24 -23.00
C ARG A 251 34.73 -15.52 -22.41
N PRO A 252 34.26 -16.78 -22.44
CA PRO A 252 32.94 -17.13 -21.95
C PRO A 252 33.02 -17.44 -20.45
N ARG A 253 33.04 -16.44 -19.56
CA ARG A 253 32.68 -16.69 -18.13
C ARG A 253 32.56 -15.51 -17.16
N ASP A 254 32.65 -14.25 -17.59
CA ASP A 254 32.47 -13.16 -16.64
C ASP A 254 30.98 -12.93 -16.41
N ASN A 255 30.43 -13.59 -15.37
CA ASN A 255 29.08 -13.30 -14.87
C ASN A 255 29.03 -11.81 -14.53
N PRO A 256 28.08 -11.03 -15.09
CA PRO A 256 27.94 -9.63 -14.72
C PRO A 256 27.68 -9.54 -13.21
N MET A 257 28.28 -8.54 -12.56
CA MET A 257 28.00 -8.29 -11.15
C MET A 257 26.53 -7.88 -11.03
N CYS A 258 25.76 -8.62 -10.25
CA CYS A 258 24.33 -8.40 -10.04
C CYS A 258 24.11 -7.88 -8.63
N LEU A 259 23.55 -6.68 -8.52
CA LEU A 259 23.06 -6.15 -7.25
C LEU A 259 21.56 -6.43 -7.16
N LYS A 260 21.15 -7.10 -6.07
CA LYS A 260 19.75 -7.35 -5.75
C LYS A 260 19.21 -6.18 -4.94
N CYS A 261 18.12 -5.60 -5.42
CA CYS A 261 17.62 -4.33 -4.93
C CYS A 261 16.13 -4.41 -4.61
N ASP A 262 15.74 -3.68 -3.57
CA ASP A 262 14.33 -3.38 -3.30
C ASP A 262 13.99 -2.00 -3.87
N LEU A 263 12.76 -1.90 -4.36
CA LEU A 263 12.18 -0.73 -5.00
C LEU A 263 11.31 0.02 -3.99
N GLN A 264 11.73 1.25 -3.65
CA GLN A 264 10.97 2.13 -2.78
C GLN A 264 10.38 3.30 -3.59
N GLU A 265 9.05 3.40 -3.60
CA GLU A 265 8.36 4.61 -4.02
C GLU A 265 8.52 5.70 -2.95
N ARG A 266 8.75 6.94 -3.38
CA ARG A 266 8.82 8.09 -2.47
C ARG A 266 7.58 8.98 -2.50
N LEU A 267 6.81 8.91 -3.59
CA LEU A 267 5.63 9.75 -3.84
C LEU A 267 4.53 8.90 -4.45
N LEU A 268 3.28 9.14 -4.05
CA LEU A 268 2.13 8.56 -4.74
C LEU A 268 1.95 9.26 -6.08
N CYS A 269 1.64 8.49 -7.11
CA CYS A 269 1.41 9.05 -8.42
C CYS A 269 0.09 9.85 -8.46
N PRO A 270 0.11 11.16 -8.78
CA PRO A 270 -1.11 11.94 -8.87
C PRO A 270 -2.09 11.36 -9.89
N SER A 271 -1.61 10.82 -11.01
CA SER A 271 -2.49 10.21 -12.03
C SER A 271 -3.30 8.99 -11.55
N LEU A 272 -2.94 8.40 -10.38
CA LEU A 272 -3.72 7.34 -9.75
C LEU A 272 -4.85 7.87 -8.85
N LEU A 273 -4.96 9.18 -8.64
CA LEU A 273 -5.96 9.81 -7.79
C LEU A 273 -7.06 10.43 -8.63
N ALA A 274 -8.30 10.07 -8.33
CA ALA A 274 -9.47 10.62 -9.00
C ALA A 274 -9.51 12.16 -8.87
N GLY A 275 -9.78 12.84 -9.99
CA GLY A 275 -10.01 14.30 -10.02
C GLY A 275 -8.77 15.19 -10.00
N THR A 276 -7.56 14.62 -9.88
CA THR A 276 -6.32 15.36 -10.12
C THR A 276 -6.03 15.41 -11.63
N ALA A 277 -5.34 16.47 -12.10
CA ALA A 277 -5.28 16.96 -13.49
C ALA A 277 -5.28 15.88 -14.61
N ASP A 278 -6.07 16.15 -15.66
CA ASP A 278 -6.33 15.38 -16.91
C ASP A 278 -7.21 14.12 -16.87
N GLY A 279 -7.94 13.87 -15.78
CA GLY A 279 -8.88 12.74 -15.66
C GLY A 279 -10.08 12.71 -16.64
N SER A 280 -10.25 13.70 -17.52
CA SER A 280 -11.34 13.76 -18.51
C SER A 280 -11.07 12.98 -19.82
N LEU A 281 -9.86 12.45 -20.04
CA LEU A 281 -9.44 11.90 -21.34
C LEU A 281 -8.96 10.44 -21.34
N ARG A 282 -9.11 9.70 -20.23
CA ARG A 282 -8.56 8.33 -20.10
C ARG A 282 -9.47 7.23 -20.65
N MET A 283 -10.04 7.41 -21.85
CA MET A 283 -10.72 6.33 -22.57
C MET A 283 -9.82 5.63 -23.61
N ASP A 284 -8.62 6.16 -23.88
CA ASP A 284 -7.69 5.67 -24.91
C ASP A 284 -6.24 5.52 -24.43
N ASP A 285 -5.98 5.25 -23.14
CA ASP A 285 -4.62 4.92 -22.69
C ASP A 285 -4.39 3.40 -22.77
N PRO A 286 -3.65 2.89 -23.77
CA PRO A 286 -3.40 1.47 -23.90
C PRO A 286 -2.39 1.06 -22.82
N LYS A 287 -2.87 0.69 -21.63
CA LYS A 287 -2.02 0.19 -20.54
C LYS A 287 -0.91 1.18 -20.16
N GLY A 288 -1.29 2.28 -19.50
CA GLY A 288 -0.41 3.34 -19.02
C GLY A 288 1.00 2.88 -18.61
N ASP A 289 1.96 3.23 -19.48
CA ASP A 289 3.37 2.82 -19.42
C ASP A 289 4.10 3.25 -18.14
N PHE A 290 3.52 4.14 -17.33
CA PHE A 290 4.12 4.62 -16.07
C PHE A 290 3.89 3.68 -14.89
N ILE A 291 2.89 2.81 -14.97
CA ILE A 291 2.64 1.81 -13.92
C ILE A 291 3.45 0.54 -14.18
N THR A 292 4.28 0.50 -15.23
CA THR A 292 4.95 -0.72 -15.65
C THR A 292 5.94 -1.22 -14.64
N LEU A 293 6.81 -0.42 -14.01
CA LEU A 293 7.79 -1.00 -13.07
C LEU A 293 7.14 -1.59 -11.81
N TYR A 294 6.28 -0.83 -11.12
CA TYR A 294 5.68 -1.30 -9.87
C TYR A 294 4.63 -2.39 -10.12
N GLN A 295 3.84 -2.28 -11.19
CA GLN A 295 2.93 -3.37 -11.56
C GLN A 295 3.67 -4.57 -12.14
N MET A 296 4.76 -4.41 -12.92
CA MET A 296 5.51 -5.54 -13.46
C MET A 296 6.29 -6.27 -12.36
N ALA A 297 6.91 -5.53 -11.42
CA ALA A 297 7.57 -6.11 -10.25
C ALA A 297 6.59 -6.89 -9.36
N SER A 298 5.32 -6.46 -9.29
CA SER A 298 4.27 -7.16 -8.54
C SER A 298 3.45 -8.18 -9.35
N GLN A 299 3.68 -8.31 -10.66
CA GLN A 299 2.87 -9.16 -11.55
C GLN A 299 3.40 -10.59 -11.71
N SER A 300 4.66 -10.87 -11.35
CA SER A 300 5.27 -12.18 -11.55
C SER A 300 6.22 -12.52 -10.42
N SER A 301 5.79 -13.46 -9.56
CA SER A 301 6.64 -14.08 -8.53
C SER A 301 7.82 -14.89 -9.10
N ALA A 302 7.90 -15.05 -10.42
CA ALA A 302 8.88 -15.89 -11.09
C ALA A 302 9.97 -15.13 -11.87
N SER A 303 9.85 -13.80 -12.04
CA SER A 303 10.81 -13.04 -12.85
C SER A 303 11.04 -11.63 -12.31
N HIS A 304 12.21 -11.43 -11.71
CA HIS A 304 12.66 -10.12 -11.24
C HIS A 304 12.90 -9.17 -12.42
N TYR A 305 12.56 -7.90 -12.24
CA TYR A 305 12.81 -6.88 -13.26
C TYR A 305 14.31 -6.58 -13.32
N LYS A 306 14.89 -6.52 -14.53
CA LYS A 306 16.33 -6.33 -14.71
C LYS A 306 16.63 -4.94 -15.27
N LEU A 307 17.57 -4.26 -14.64
CA LEU A 307 18.17 -3.02 -15.14
C LEU A 307 19.61 -3.32 -15.58
N GLN A 308 19.84 -3.35 -16.89
CA GLN A 308 21.17 -3.57 -17.44
C GLN A 308 21.90 -2.23 -17.58
N VAL A 309 22.97 -2.04 -16.83
CA VAL A 309 23.82 -0.85 -16.98
C VAL A 309 24.59 -0.94 -18.29
N ILE A 310 24.45 0.09 -19.12
CA ILE A 310 25.04 0.16 -20.45
C ILE A 310 26.19 1.17 -20.55
N LYS A 311 26.13 2.28 -19.80
CA LYS A 311 27.13 3.36 -19.83
C LYS A 311 27.19 4.09 -18.50
N ALA A 312 28.35 4.68 -18.20
CA ALA A 312 28.48 5.72 -17.19
C ALA A 312 28.41 7.11 -17.86
N LEU A 313 27.78 8.07 -17.20
CA LEU A 313 27.64 9.46 -17.61
C LEU A 313 28.28 10.35 -16.53
N LYS A 314 28.81 11.52 -16.90
CA LYS A 314 29.15 12.55 -15.90
C LYS A 314 27.84 13.16 -15.35
N SER A 315 27.83 13.53 -14.07
CA SER A 315 26.68 14.18 -13.42
C SER A 315 26.21 15.44 -14.16
N SER A 316 27.16 16.25 -14.65
CA SER A 316 26.89 17.45 -15.46
C SER A 316 26.40 17.17 -16.88
N GLY A 317 26.42 15.91 -17.34
CA GLY A 317 26.05 15.53 -18.70
C GLY A 317 24.56 15.27 -18.91
N LEU A 318 23.74 15.30 -17.86
CA LEU A 318 22.30 15.08 -17.94
C LEU A 318 21.53 16.37 -17.69
N CYS A 319 20.73 16.78 -18.67
CA CYS A 319 19.74 17.84 -18.47
C CYS A 319 18.47 17.27 -17.83
N GLU A 320 17.96 17.89 -16.77
CA GLU A 320 16.76 17.42 -16.06
C GLU A 320 15.50 17.39 -16.95
N SER A 321 15.44 18.24 -17.98
CA SER A 321 14.33 18.26 -18.96
C SER A 321 14.24 16.99 -19.81
N LEU A 322 15.28 16.16 -19.83
CA LEU A 322 15.29 14.85 -20.49
C LEU A 322 14.74 13.73 -19.59
N THR A 323 14.48 14.01 -18.31
CA THR A 323 13.90 13.04 -17.38
C THR A 323 12.38 13.18 -17.34
N TYR A 324 11.68 12.06 -17.14
CA TYR A 324 10.21 12.08 -17.08
C TYR A 324 9.68 10.98 -16.16
N GLY A 325 8.40 11.08 -15.81
CA GLY A 325 7.74 10.13 -14.90
C GLY A 325 8.11 10.34 -13.43
N LEU A 326 7.74 9.37 -12.59
CA LEU A 326 8.03 9.43 -11.16
C LEU A 326 9.36 8.75 -10.86
N PRO A 327 10.21 9.38 -10.03
CA PRO A 327 11.42 8.75 -9.57
C PRO A 327 11.12 7.64 -8.56
N PHE A 328 12.02 6.68 -8.47
CA PHE A 328 12.01 5.65 -7.44
C PHE A 328 13.40 5.47 -6.84
N ILE A 329 13.46 4.89 -5.65
CA ILE A 329 14.70 4.69 -4.90
C ILE A 329 15.00 3.19 -4.89
N LEU A 330 16.22 2.82 -5.30
CA LEU A 330 16.75 1.50 -5.06
C LEU A 330 17.52 1.48 -3.74
N ARG A 331 17.31 0.43 -2.98
CA ARG A 331 18.04 0.07 -1.77
C ARG A 331 18.60 -1.35 -1.92
N PRO A 332 19.68 -1.72 -1.21
CA PRO A 332 20.07 -3.12 -1.14
C PRO A 332 18.87 -3.94 -0.62
N THR A 333 18.64 -5.11 -1.20
CA THR A 333 17.50 -5.94 -0.81
C THR A 333 17.59 -6.36 0.66
N SER A 334 16.44 -6.47 1.33
CA SER A 334 16.31 -7.08 2.66
C SER A 334 15.58 -8.43 2.59
N CYS A 335 15.63 -9.10 1.44
CA CYS A 335 14.95 -10.37 1.20
C CYS A 335 15.41 -11.45 2.17
N TRP A 336 14.51 -11.92 3.04
CA TRP A 336 14.85 -12.91 4.07
C TRP A 336 15.11 -14.32 3.52
N GLN A 337 14.74 -14.56 2.26
CA GLN A 337 14.96 -15.85 1.57
C GLN A 337 16.41 -16.03 1.10
N LEU A 338 17.21 -14.96 1.09
CA LEU A 338 18.63 -15.00 0.73
C LEU A 338 19.47 -15.48 1.91
N ASP A 339 20.61 -16.10 1.61
CA ASP A 339 21.60 -16.43 2.63
C ASP A 339 22.18 -15.15 3.25
N TRP A 340 22.47 -15.17 4.56
CA TRP A 340 23.06 -14.02 5.26
C TRP A 340 24.36 -13.54 4.64
N ASP A 341 25.23 -14.45 4.17
CA ASP A 341 26.48 -14.10 3.51
C ASP A 341 26.23 -13.41 2.16
N GLU A 342 25.19 -13.85 1.43
CA GLU A 342 24.78 -13.24 0.17
C GLU A 342 24.19 -11.85 0.40
N LEU A 343 23.36 -11.69 1.43
CA LEU A 343 22.74 -10.42 1.82
C LEU A 343 23.80 -9.38 2.19
N GLU A 344 24.74 -9.74 3.06
CA GLU A 344 25.83 -8.87 3.51
C GLU A 344 26.76 -8.49 2.35
N THR A 345 27.16 -9.48 1.53
CA THR A 345 27.98 -9.24 0.33
C THR A 345 27.27 -8.28 -0.64
N ASN A 346 25.97 -8.47 -0.87
CA ASN A 346 25.17 -7.61 -1.73
C ASN A 346 25.09 -6.17 -1.18
N GLN A 347 24.88 -6.01 0.12
CA GLN A 347 24.86 -4.70 0.80
C GLN A 347 26.20 -3.97 0.67
N GLN A 348 27.31 -4.65 0.95
CA GLN A 348 28.65 -4.08 0.81
C GLN A 348 28.93 -3.65 -0.64
N HIS A 349 28.60 -4.48 -1.62
CA HIS A 349 28.75 -4.13 -3.03
C HIS A 349 27.87 -2.95 -3.45
N PHE A 350 26.63 -2.88 -2.97
CA PHE A 350 25.72 -1.76 -3.23
C PHE A 350 26.29 -0.45 -2.67
N HIS A 351 26.75 -0.46 -1.41
CA HIS A 351 27.37 0.71 -0.78
C HIS A 351 28.66 1.13 -1.50
N ALA A 352 29.50 0.16 -1.89
CA ALA A 352 30.72 0.42 -2.66
C ALA A 352 30.41 1.06 -4.03
N LEU A 353 29.33 0.64 -4.69
CA LEU A 353 28.85 1.27 -5.92
C LEU A 353 28.45 2.73 -5.67
N CYS A 354 27.59 3.00 -4.69
CA CYS A 354 27.15 4.35 -4.33
C CYS A 354 28.34 5.27 -4.05
N HIS A 355 29.28 4.83 -3.20
CA HIS A 355 30.48 5.59 -2.87
C HIS A 355 31.36 5.85 -4.12
N SER A 356 31.53 4.84 -4.98
CA SER A 356 32.32 4.96 -6.20
C SER A 356 31.72 5.95 -7.20
N LEU A 357 30.39 5.98 -7.34
CA LEU A 357 29.69 6.91 -8.23
C LEU A 357 29.76 8.35 -7.71
N LEU A 358 29.55 8.56 -6.39
CA LEU A 358 29.67 9.88 -5.76
C LEU A 358 31.08 10.45 -5.93
N LYS A 359 32.11 9.66 -5.59
CA LYS A 359 33.51 10.08 -5.69
C LYS A 359 33.92 10.46 -7.12
N ARG A 360 33.30 9.85 -8.13
CA ARG A 360 33.61 10.08 -9.55
C ARG A 360 32.70 11.12 -10.19
N GLU A 361 31.68 11.60 -9.48
CA GLU A 361 30.60 12.43 -10.04
C GLU A 361 29.95 11.77 -11.26
N TRP A 362 29.72 10.46 -11.18
CA TRP A 362 29.15 9.67 -12.27
C TRP A 362 27.72 9.24 -11.98
N LEU A 363 26.94 9.15 -13.05
CA LEU A 363 25.62 8.53 -13.12
C LEU A 363 25.71 7.27 -13.98
N LEU A 364 24.77 6.34 -13.83
CA LEU A 364 24.69 5.17 -14.70
C LEU A 364 23.48 5.28 -15.61
N LEU A 365 23.67 5.01 -16.90
CA LEU A 365 22.59 4.80 -17.84
C LEU A 365 22.30 3.30 -17.89
N ALA A 366 21.06 2.92 -17.59
CA ALA A 366 20.58 1.56 -17.59
C ALA A 366 19.41 1.37 -18.56
N LYS A 367 19.30 0.17 -19.12
CA LYS A 367 18.19 -0.28 -19.95
C LYS A 367 17.33 -1.25 -19.14
N GLY A 368 16.02 -1.02 -19.10
CA GLY A 368 15.07 -1.97 -18.53
C GLY A 368 14.83 -3.16 -19.47
N GLU A 369 14.93 -4.37 -18.93
CA GLU A 369 14.57 -5.59 -19.65
C GLU A 369 13.20 -6.09 -19.16
N PRO A 370 12.28 -6.45 -20.08
CA PRO A 370 10.98 -6.96 -19.69
C PRO A 370 11.12 -8.31 -18.97
N PRO A 371 10.25 -8.61 -17.99
CA PRO A 371 10.24 -9.88 -17.27
C PRO A 371 9.83 -11.03 -18.21
N GLY A 372 10.81 -11.60 -18.90
CA GLY A 372 10.70 -12.84 -19.69
C GLY A 372 10.49 -12.63 -21.20
N PRO A 373 10.95 -13.59 -22.03
CA PRO A 373 10.69 -13.62 -23.45
C PRO A 373 9.22 -14.02 -23.69
N GLY A 374 8.31 -13.05 -23.63
CA GLY A 374 6.94 -13.28 -24.10
C GLY A 374 6.98 -13.79 -25.55
N HIS A 375 6.15 -14.77 -25.89
CA HIS A 375 6.06 -15.41 -27.22
C HIS A 375 5.65 -14.48 -28.38
N SER A 376 5.77 -13.17 -28.20
CA SER A 376 5.50 -12.17 -29.23
C SER A 376 6.78 -11.91 -30.02
N GLN A 377 6.75 -12.12 -31.33
CA GLN A 377 7.81 -11.71 -32.27
C GLN A 377 7.97 -10.18 -32.38
N ARG A 378 7.23 -9.38 -31.61
CA ARG A 378 7.38 -7.93 -31.60
C ARG A 378 8.59 -7.54 -30.75
N ILE A 379 9.51 -6.80 -31.34
CA ILE A 379 10.63 -6.17 -30.62
C ILE A 379 10.02 -5.25 -29.55
N PRO A 380 10.24 -5.52 -28.25
CA PRO A 380 9.69 -4.68 -27.20
C PRO A 380 10.41 -3.32 -27.20
N ALA A 381 9.64 -2.23 -27.08
CA ALA A 381 10.21 -0.93 -26.74
C ALA A 381 10.93 -1.06 -25.38
N SER A 382 12.14 -0.52 -25.29
CA SER A 382 12.93 -0.58 -24.05
C SER A 382 12.90 0.77 -23.37
N THR A 383 12.61 0.78 -22.07
CA THR A 383 12.71 2.00 -21.25
C THR A 383 14.15 2.16 -20.78
N PHE A 384 14.65 3.39 -20.82
CA PHE A 384 15.97 3.73 -20.32
C PHE A 384 15.84 4.54 -19.04
N TYR A 385 16.80 4.34 -18.14
CA TYR A 385 16.83 4.97 -16.84
C TYR A 385 18.21 5.55 -16.58
N VAL A 386 18.25 6.72 -15.94
CA VAL A 386 19.46 7.18 -15.26
C VAL A 386 19.37 6.81 -13.79
N ILE A 387 20.50 6.34 -13.25
CA ILE A 387 20.66 5.95 -11.86
C ILE A 387 21.69 6.90 -11.24
N MET A 388 21.26 7.63 -10.22
CA MET A 388 22.01 8.69 -9.56
C MET A 388 22.27 8.29 -8.10
N PRO A 389 23.52 8.33 -7.60
CA PRO A 389 23.79 7.99 -6.22
C PRO A 389 23.36 9.12 -5.26
N SER A 390 23.05 8.75 -4.02
CA SER A 390 22.75 9.68 -2.92
C SER A 390 23.75 9.50 -1.77
N HIS A 391 23.96 10.56 -0.98
CA HIS A 391 24.75 10.52 0.25
C HIS A 391 24.16 9.56 1.30
N SER A 392 22.86 9.27 1.23
CA SER A 392 22.19 8.24 2.05
C SER A 392 22.49 6.80 1.62
N LEU A 393 23.49 6.59 0.74
CA LEU A 393 23.87 5.30 0.17
C LEU A 393 22.73 4.57 -0.56
N THR A 394 21.78 5.32 -1.11
CA THR A 394 20.69 4.81 -1.98
C THR A 394 20.89 5.27 -3.42
N LEU A 395 20.22 4.63 -4.37
CA LEU A 395 20.25 5.04 -5.78
C LEU A 395 18.90 5.57 -6.23
N LEU A 396 18.86 6.82 -6.69
CA LEU A 396 17.69 7.43 -7.31
C LEU A 396 17.62 7.03 -8.79
N VAL A 397 16.48 6.54 -9.24
CA VAL A 397 16.29 6.12 -10.63
C VAL A 397 15.21 6.97 -11.29
N LYS A 398 15.52 7.52 -12.45
CA LYS A 398 14.60 8.35 -13.26
C LYS A 398 14.56 7.81 -14.68
N ALA A 399 13.37 7.75 -15.30
CA ALA A 399 13.26 7.43 -16.71
C ALA A 399 13.81 8.59 -17.56
N VAL A 400 14.46 8.27 -18.68
CA VAL A 400 15.06 9.27 -19.58
C VAL A 400 14.49 9.16 -20.99
N ALA A 401 14.22 10.30 -21.60
CA ALA A 401 13.66 10.38 -22.94
C ALA A 401 14.61 9.74 -23.96
N THR A 402 14.07 8.87 -24.80
CA THR A 402 14.77 8.35 -25.98
C THR A 402 14.53 9.26 -27.17
N ARG A 403 15.28 9.04 -28.26
CA ARG A 403 15.13 9.80 -29.51
C ARG A 403 13.67 9.89 -29.98
N GLU A 404 12.89 8.83 -29.82
CA GLU A 404 11.50 8.73 -30.25
C GLU A 404 10.55 9.61 -29.41
N LEU A 405 10.95 10.01 -28.20
CA LEU A 405 10.19 10.89 -27.30
C LEU A 405 10.60 12.36 -27.42
N MET A 406 11.67 12.66 -28.16
CA MET A 406 12.19 14.02 -28.32
C MET A 406 11.43 14.78 -29.41
N LEU A 407 10.93 15.96 -29.06
CA LEU A 407 10.35 16.88 -30.03
C LEU A 407 11.42 17.84 -30.57
N PRO A 408 11.41 18.17 -31.88
CA PRO A 408 12.29 19.20 -32.44
C PRO A 408 12.09 20.53 -31.71
N SER A 409 13.18 21.10 -31.17
CA SER A 409 13.18 22.39 -30.48
C SER A 409 14.28 23.26 -31.04
N THR A 410 13.94 24.48 -31.47
CA THR A 410 14.91 25.50 -31.88
C THR A 410 15.16 26.44 -30.71
N PHE A 411 16.36 26.41 -30.13
CA PHE A 411 16.79 27.37 -29.11
C PHE A 411 17.63 28.46 -29.81
N PRO A 412 17.08 29.65 -30.08
CA PRO A 412 17.88 30.74 -30.63
C PRO A 412 18.98 31.11 -29.63
N LEU A 413 20.18 31.43 -30.13
CA LEU A 413 21.23 32.01 -29.30
C LEU A 413 20.70 33.33 -28.75
N LEU A 414 20.54 33.41 -27.42
CA LEU A 414 20.11 34.64 -26.75
C LEU A 414 21.28 35.65 -26.73
N PRO A 415 21.01 36.96 -26.80
CA PRO A 415 22.03 37.99 -26.65
C PRO A 415 22.74 37.86 -25.29
N GLU A 416 24.03 38.21 -25.28
CA GLU A 416 25.00 37.73 -24.29
C GLU A 416 24.84 38.28 -22.87
N ASP A 417 24.05 39.35 -22.64
CA ASP A 417 23.60 39.77 -21.30
C ASP A 417 22.31 40.63 -21.40
N PRO A 418 21.36 40.50 -20.45
CA PRO A 418 20.20 41.41 -20.36
C PRO A 418 20.62 42.83 -19.93
N HIS A 419 19.80 43.84 -20.24
CA HIS A 419 20.07 45.24 -19.87
C HIS A 419 20.17 45.42 -18.34
N ASP A 420 21.19 46.15 -17.87
CA ASP A 420 21.47 46.37 -16.44
C ASP A 420 20.25 46.82 -15.62
N ASP A 421 19.44 47.74 -16.16
CA ASP A 421 18.22 48.18 -15.46
C ASP A 421 17.20 47.06 -15.27
N SER A 422 17.11 46.13 -16.23
CA SER A 422 16.24 44.95 -16.10
C SER A 422 16.78 43.98 -15.07
N LEU A 423 18.10 43.77 -15.04
CA LEU A 423 18.77 42.97 -14.01
C LEU A 423 18.49 43.52 -12.63
N LYS A 424 18.78 44.81 -12.39
CA LYS A 424 18.56 45.47 -11.09
C LYS A 424 17.12 45.42 -10.64
N ASN A 425 16.17 45.64 -11.56
CA ASN A 425 14.75 45.57 -11.23
C ASN A 425 14.37 44.15 -10.78
N VAL A 426 14.81 43.11 -11.51
CA VAL A 426 14.53 41.73 -11.15
C VAL A 426 15.23 41.33 -9.85
N GLU A 427 16.50 41.68 -9.68
CA GLU A 427 17.27 41.46 -8.43
C GLU A 427 16.55 42.08 -7.24
N SER A 428 16.11 43.34 -7.34
CA SER A 428 15.37 44.00 -6.26
C SER A 428 14.04 43.31 -5.91
N MET A 429 13.37 42.70 -6.89
CA MET A 429 12.15 41.92 -6.65
C MET A 429 12.48 40.57 -5.98
N LEU A 430 13.56 39.90 -6.39
CA LEU A 430 14.00 38.64 -5.80
C LEU A 430 14.48 38.81 -4.36
N ASP A 431 15.22 39.89 -4.07
CA ASP A 431 15.69 40.23 -2.72
C ASP A 431 14.54 40.49 -1.73
N SER A 432 13.34 40.81 -2.24
CA SER A 432 12.13 40.99 -1.43
C SER A 432 11.41 39.69 -1.08
N LEU A 433 11.75 38.57 -1.74
CA LEU A 433 11.15 37.27 -1.48
C LEU A 433 11.81 36.60 -0.27
N GLU A 434 11.01 35.90 0.53
CA GLU A 434 11.52 35.05 1.59
C GLU A 434 12.24 33.84 0.97
N LEU A 435 13.54 33.72 1.24
CA LEU A 435 14.36 32.63 0.74
C LEU A 435 14.40 31.50 1.77
N GLU A 436 13.66 30.42 1.50
CA GLU A 436 13.81 29.17 2.25
C GLU A 436 15.04 28.39 1.74
N PRO A 437 15.91 27.87 2.62
CA PRO A 437 17.12 27.16 2.21
C PRO A 437 16.84 25.79 1.58
N THR A 438 15.65 25.23 1.82
CA THR A 438 15.26 23.90 1.31
C THR A 438 13.75 23.81 1.20
N TYR A 439 13.28 23.30 0.07
CA TYR A 439 11.86 22.99 -0.12
C TYR A 439 11.43 21.81 0.76
N ASN A 440 10.45 22.03 1.64
CA ASN A 440 9.81 20.96 2.42
C ASN A 440 8.36 20.72 1.95
N PRO A 441 8.04 19.58 1.31
CA PRO A 441 6.70 19.30 0.81
C PRO A 441 5.65 19.19 1.94
N LEU A 442 6.06 18.99 3.19
CA LEU A 442 5.15 18.93 4.34
C LEU A 442 4.56 20.29 4.70
N HIS A 443 5.19 21.40 4.26
CA HIS A 443 4.71 22.75 4.52
C HIS A 443 3.75 23.27 3.43
N VAL A 444 3.59 22.52 2.32
CA VAL A 444 2.77 22.95 1.18
C VAL A 444 1.46 22.19 1.12
N GLN A 445 0.34 22.90 1.19
CA GLN A 445 -0.99 22.32 1.11
C GLN A 445 -1.63 22.53 -0.27
N SER A 446 -1.97 21.44 -0.95
CA SER A 446 -2.69 21.46 -2.23
C SER A 446 -4.20 21.29 -2.10
N HIS A 447 -4.72 21.16 -0.87
CA HIS A 447 -6.12 20.81 -0.58
C HIS A 447 -6.59 19.47 -1.19
N LEU A 448 -5.67 18.55 -1.47
CA LEU A 448 -6.00 17.24 -2.04
C LEU A 448 -6.98 16.43 -1.16
N TYR A 449 -6.78 16.37 0.15
CA TYR A 449 -7.66 15.57 1.02
C TYR A 449 -9.10 16.06 1.07
N SER A 450 -9.30 17.39 1.06
CA SER A 450 -10.64 17.97 1.04
C SER A 450 -11.31 17.69 -0.31
N HIS A 451 -10.55 17.77 -1.42
CA HIS A 451 -11.03 17.37 -2.74
C HIS A 451 -11.47 15.90 -2.75
N LEU A 452 -10.60 14.97 -2.35
CA LEU A 452 -10.89 13.53 -2.36
C LEU A 452 -12.08 13.18 -1.44
N SER A 453 -12.13 13.76 -0.24
CA SER A 453 -13.25 13.56 0.69
C SER A 453 -14.58 14.06 0.10
N SER A 454 -14.56 15.18 -0.63
CA SER A 454 -15.77 15.75 -1.26
C SER A 454 -16.37 14.87 -2.36
N ILE A 455 -15.52 14.08 -3.05
CA ILE A 455 -15.97 13.12 -4.10
C ILE A 455 -16.89 12.07 -3.49
N TYR A 456 -16.57 11.60 -2.27
CA TYR A 456 -17.37 10.57 -1.58
C TYR A 456 -18.48 11.13 -0.71
N ALA A 457 -18.43 12.42 -0.33
CA ALA A 457 -19.46 13.06 0.48
C ALA A 457 -20.75 13.35 -0.30
N LYS A 458 -20.72 13.37 -1.64
CA LYS A 458 -21.94 13.53 -2.43
C LYS A 458 -22.80 12.28 -2.27
N PRO A 459 -24.05 12.39 -1.76
CA PRO A 459 -25.02 11.31 -1.91
C PRO A 459 -25.11 11.04 -3.41
N GLN A 460 -25.19 9.78 -3.84
CA GLN A 460 -25.61 9.46 -5.20
C GLN A 460 -26.98 10.12 -5.45
N GLY A 461 -26.91 11.33 -5.99
CA GLY A 461 -28.03 12.22 -6.19
C GLY A 461 -28.77 11.74 -7.41
N ARG A 462 -29.97 11.20 -7.17
CA ARG A 462 -31.12 11.17 -8.08
C ARG A 462 -30.79 11.05 -9.56
N LEU A 463 -30.69 9.82 -10.03
CA LEU A 463 -31.26 9.49 -11.34
C LEU A 463 -32.80 9.62 -11.19
N HIS A 464 -33.33 10.81 -11.50
CA HIS A 464 -34.77 11.00 -11.70
C HIS A 464 -35.16 10.36 -13.03
N PRO A 465 -36.06 9.35 -13.06
CA PRO A 465 -36.81 9.08 -14.27
C PRO A 465 -37.92 10.11 -14.37
N HIS A 466 -37.83 10.92 -15.41
CA HIS A 466 -38.92 11.71 -15.99
C HIS A 466 -40.21 10.86 -16.08
N TRP A 467 -41.26 11.16 -15.31
CA TRP A 467 -42.59 11.48 -15.84
C TRP A 467 -43.60 11.93 -14.76
N GLU A 468 -44.30 13.02 -15.10
CA GLU A 468 -45.66 13.43 -14.73
C GLU A 468 -46.05 13.70 -13.27
N SER A 469 -45.93 14.98 -12.93
CA SER A 469 -46.65 15.69 -11.89
C SER A 469 -48.10 16.02 -12.31
N ARG A 470 -49.08 15.51 -11.55
CA ARG A 470 -50.31 16.25 -11.24
C ARG A 470 -50.60 16.22 -9.74
N ALA A 471 -49.96 17.18 -9.05
CA ALA A 471 -50.59 18.28 -8.29
C ALA A 471 -51.64 17.96 -7.17
N PRO A 472 -51.92 18.92 -6.25
CA PRO A 472 -51.46 18.84 -4.86
C PRO A 472 -52.59 19.17 -3.85
N ARG A 473 -52.32 19.09 -2.52
CA ARG A 473 -52.88 19.98 -1.46
C ARG A 473 -52.39 19.53 -0.06
N LYS A 474 -51.50 20.33 0.57
CA LYS A 474 -51.76 21.27 1.70
C LYS A 474 -51.90 20.58 3.08
N HIS A 475 -50.92 20.77 3.96
CA HIS A 475 -51.01 21.62 5.18
C HIS A 475 -49.73 21.48 6.06
N PRO A 476 -49.18 22.60 6.63
CA PRO A 476 -47.96 22.60 7.45
C PRO A 476 -48.21 22.80 8.97
N CYS A 477 -47.09 22.73 9.73
CA CYS A 477 -46.83 23.15 11.13
C CYS A 477 -46.96 22.09 12.25
N LYS A 478 -45.83 21.68 12.84
CA LYS A 478 -45.32 22.16 14.16
C LYS A 478 -44.12 21.33 14.68
N THR A 479 -43.01 22.05 14.94
CA THR A 479 -42.03 21.91 16.03
C THR A 479 -41.94 20.60 16.82
N GLY A 480 -40.74 20.00 16.84
CA GLY A 480 -40.29 19.13 17.93
C GLY A 480 -39.23 18.11 17.54
N GLN A 481 -38.13 18.10 18.31
CA GLN A 481 -37.24 16.95 18.56
C GLN A 481 -36.03 16.75 17.62
N LEU A 482 -34.88 17.25 18.10
CA LEU A 482 -33.53 16.79 17.76
C LEU A 482 -33.44 15.27 18.06
N GLN A 483 -33.44 14.44 17.01
CA GLN A 483 -33.19 13.01 17.10
C GLN A 483 -31.68 12.74 16.98
N THR A 484 -31.11 12.20 18.05
CA THR A 484 -29.79 11.57 18.06
C THR A 484 -29.87 10.24 17.30
N ASN A 485 -29.29 10.17 16.10
CA ASN A 485 -29.22 8.94 15.31
C ASN A 485 -28.18 7.98 15.91
N ARG A 486 -28.64 7.13 16.84
CA ARG A 486 -27.89 5.95 17.30
C ARG A 486 -28.28 4.76 16.44
N ALA A 487 -27.55 4.54 15.33
CA ALA A 487 -27.78 3.39 14.45
C ALA A 487 -27.06 2.15 15.01
N ARG A 488 -27.81 1.28 15.69
CA ARG A 488 -27.33 -0.04 16.13
C ARG A 488 -27.31 -0.97 14.91
N ALA A 489 -26.13 -1.37 14.44
CA ALA A 489 -25.99 -2.30 13.33
C ALA A 489 -26.27 -3.75 13.79
N THR A 490 -27.49 -4.23 13.55
CA THR A 490 -27.80 -5.67 13.63
C THR A 490 -27.27 -6.34 12.35
N VAL A 491 -26.36 -7.30 12.49
CA VAL A 491 -25.89 -8.13 11.37
C VAL A 491 -27.03 -9.04 10.92
N ALA A 492 -27.37 -9.01 9.63
CA ALA A 492 -28.34 -9.95 9.06
C ALA A 492 -27.77 -11.39 9.12
N PRO A 493 -28.53 -12.38 9.64
CA PRO A 493 -28.06 -13.75 9.69
C PRO A 493 -27.85 -14.29 8.26
N LEU A 494 -26.68 -14.88 8.02
CA LEU A 494 -26.38 -15.56 6.76
C LEU A 494 -27.30 -16.78 6.59
N PRO A 495 -27.80 -17.06 5.38
CA PRO A 495 -28.71 -18.18 5.13
C PRO A 495 -27.99 -19.52 5.34
N MET A 496 -28.44 -20.26 6.35
CA MET A 496 -28.08 -21.66 6.57
C MET A 496 -28.75 -22.52 5.49
N THR A 497 -27.97 -23.19 4.64
CA THR A 497 -28.47 -24.27 3.78
C THR A 497 -28.88 -25.46 4.64
N PRO A 498 -30.12 -25.98 4.52
CA PRO A 498 -30.57 -27.12 5.31
C PRO A 498 -29.87 -28.41 4.84
N VAL A 499 -29.38 -29.18 5.81
CA VAL A 499 -28.86 -30.55 5.61
C VAL A 499 -30.04 -31.48 5.24
N PRO A 500 -29.91 -32.40 4.26
CA PRO A 500 -31.02 -33.23 3.79
C PRO A 500 -31.55 -34.18 4.87
N GLY A 501 -32.86 -34.11 5.09
CA GLY A 501 -33.58 -34.77 6.19
C GLY A 501 -33.72 -36.29 6.06
N ARG A 502 -33.74 -36.95 7.23
CA ARG A 502 -34.08 -38.36 7.42
C ARG A 502 -35.60 -38.47 7.67
N ALA A 503 -36.23 -39.37 6.93
CA ALA A 503 -37.68 -39.54 6.78
C ALA A 503 -38.46 -39.93 8.05
N SER A 504 -39.74 -39.53 8.12
CA SER A 504 -40.78 -40.30 8.83
C SER A 504 -42.17 -40.20 8.16
N LYS A 505 -42.56 -41.34 7.59
CA LYS A 505 -43.88 -42.02 7.47
C LYS A 505 -45.23 -41.26 7.33
N MET A 506 -45.89 -41.61 6.21
CA MET A 506 -47.29 -42.07 6.00
C MET A 506 -48.47 -41.06 5.93
N PRO A 507 -49.61 -41.40 5.26
CA PRO A 507 -49.83 -42.32 4.12
C PRO A 507 -50.83 -41.85 3.02
N ALA A 508 -50.70 -42.50 1.84
CA ALA A 508 -51.71 -42.97 0.87
C ALA A 508 -52.87 -42.08 0.32
N ALA A 509 -52.83 -41.82 -1.00
CA ALA A 509 -53.97 -41.97 -1.93
C ALA A 509 -53.55 -41.98 -3.43
N SER A 510 -53.68 -43.16 -4.06
CA SER A 510 -54.11 -43.47 -5.45
C SER A 510 -53.52 -42.81 -6.73
N LYS A 511 -52.93 -43.69 -7.57
CA LYS A 511 -53.18 -43.98 -9.02
C LYS A 511 -52.48 -43.19 -10.17
N SER A 512 -51.54 -43.91 -10.81
CA SER A 512 -51.37 -44.24 -12.26
C SER A 512 -51.02 -43.18 -13.34
N SER A 513 -49.81 -43.29 -13.94
CA SER A 513 -49.51 -43.66 -15.37
C SER A 513 -48.02 -43.36 -15.72
N SER A 514 -47.14 -44.36 -15.85
CA SER A 514 -46.47 -44.89 -17.07
C SER A 514 -45.94 -43.90 -18.13
N ASP A 515 -44.61 -43.96 -18.38
CA ASP A 515 -43.89 -44.03 -19.70
C ASP A 515 -42.41 -43.61 -19.44
N ALA A 516 -41.38 -44.46 -19.41
CA ALA A 516 -40.82 -45.48 -20.29
C ALA A 516 -39.79 -44.95 -21.34
N PHE A 517 -38.60 -45.58 -21.30
CA PHE A 517 -37.56 -45.73 -22.33
C PHE A 517 -36.48 -44.61 -22.50
N PHE A 518 -35.19 -44.82 -22.86
CA PHE A 518 -34.36 -45.92 -23.40
C PHE A 518 -32.87 -45.71 -23.00
N LEU A 519 -32.06 -46.78 -22.97
CA LEU A 519 -30.58 -46.83 -22.91
C LEU A 519 -30.13 -47.95 -23.88
N PRO A 520 -29.01 -47.81 -24.63
CA PRO A 520 -28.23 -49.04 -24.95
C PRO A 520 -26.68 -48.89 -25.11
N SER A 521 -25.99 -49.96 -24.64
CA SER A 521 -24.77 -50.68 -25.12
C SER A 521 -23.47 -49.93 -25.46
N GLU A 522 -22.34 -50.16 -24.77
CA GLU A 522 -21.38 -51.31 -24.83
C GLU A 522 -20.60 -51.49 -26.14
N TRP A 523 -19.26 -51.38 -26.06
CA TRP A 523 -18.29 -52.06 -26.92
C TRP A 523 -17.01 -52.41 -26.14
N GLU A 524 -16.61 -53.68 -26.30
CA GLU A 524 -15.59 -54.50 -25.63
C GLU A 524 -14.13 -54.27 -26.08
N LYS A 525 -13.19 -54.71 -25.21
CA LYS A 525 -11.91 -55.49 -25.40
C LYS A 525 -10.97 -55.15 -26.57
N ASP A 526 -9.64 -55.32 -26.53
CA ASP A 526 -8.66 -55.98 -25.65
C ASP A 526 -7.22 -55.46 -26.02
N PRO A 527 -6.15 -55.81 -25.27
CA PRO A 527 -4.81 -55.17 -25.27
C PRO A 527 -3.67 -55.99 -25.95
N SER A 528 -2.42 -55.53 -25.76
CA SER A 528 -1.08 -56.17 -25.99
C SER A 528 -0.41 -55.78 -27.31
N ARG A 529 0.88 -55.44 -27.49
CA ARG A 529 2.22 -55.47 -26.80
C ARG A 529 3.17 -54.63 -27.71
N PRO A 530 4.43 -54.27 -27.39
CA PRO A 530 5.21 -54.35 -26.15
C PRO A 530 5.35 -53.02 -25.40
#